data_AF-A0A2T3J7W1-F1
#
_entry.id   AF-A0A2T3J7W1-F1
#
_cell.length_a   1.000
_cell.length_b   1.000
_cell.length_c   1.000
_cell.angle_alpha   90.00
_cell.angle_beta   90.00
_cell.angle_gamma   90.00
#
_symmetry.space_group_name_H-M   'P 1'
#
loop_
_entity.id
_entity.type
_entity.pdbx_description
1 polymer ?
#
loop_
_entity_poly.entity_id
_entity_poly.type
_entity_poly.pdbx_seq_one_letter_code
_entity_poly.pdbx_strand_id
1 'polypeptide(L)'
;MPIDRKGLALLVNANRVSLLKTYSFYISGSASELVETLTEHAVQKGYVYERRPPPGQTLREWCVKNHAPQWACRAAFDLLITNDWTPKSDTEKAISARYILLNNHSITELWVDLLGDWLIVARDAKNEH
;
A
#
# COMPACT_ATOMS: atom_id res chain seq x y z
N MET A 1 -5.36 21.25 -4.24
CA MET A 1 -6.77 20.94 -3.85
C MET A 1 -6.78 20.73 -2.34
N PRO A 2 -7.58 21.43 -1.51
CA PRO A 2 -7.54 21.21 -0.07
C PRO A 2 -8.32 19.93 0.23
N ILE A 3 -7.61 18.81 0.28
CA ILE A 3 -8.15 17.53 0.73
C ILE A 3 -7.90 17.46 2.23
N ASP A 4 -8.98 17.45 3.01
CA ASP A 4 -8.91 17.25 4.46
C ASP A 4 -8.62 15.77 4.80
N ARG A 5 -8.44 15.48 6.09
CA ARG A 5 -8.20 14.11 6.59
C ARG A 5 -9.25 13.10 6.09
N LYS A 6 -10.53 13.49 6.08
CA LYS A 6 -11.63 12.61 5.66
C LYS A 6 -11.56 12.33 4.17
N GLY A 7 -11.29 13.36 3.36
CA GLY A 7 -11.08 13.26 1.93
C GLY A 7 -9.89 12.34 1.60
N LEU A 8 -8.76 12.47 2.32
CA LEU A 8 -7.62 11.57 2.13
C LEU A 8 -8.00 10.12 2.46
N ALA A 9 -8.66 9.89 3.60
CA ALA A 9 -9.05 8.55 4.02
C ALA A 9 -10.01 7.90 3.01
N LEU A 10 -10.98 8.64 2.49
CA LEU A 10 -11.90 8.18 1.44
C LEU A 10 -11.17 7.84 0.14
N LEU A 11 -10.31 8.75 -0.33
CA LEU A 11 -9.51 8.55 -1.54
C LEU A 11 -8.63 7.30 -1.42
N VAL A 12 -7.90 7.15 -0.31
CA VAL A 12 -7.01 6.00 -0.09
C VAL A 12 -7.83 4.71 0.04
N ASN A 13 -8.89 4.68 0.83
CA ASN A 13 -9.66 3.45 1.03
C ASN A 13 -10.36 2.99 -0.26
N ALA A 14 -10.83 3.92 -1.10
CA ALA A 14 -11.42 3.58 -2.39
C ALA A 14 -10.41 2.97 -3.37
N ASN A 15 -9.13 3.34 -3.26
CA ASN A 15 -8.13 3.04 -4.28
C ASN A 15 -6.98 2.13 -3.83
N ARG A 16 -6.81 1.83 -2.53
CA ARG A 16 -5.67 1.06 -1.99
C ARG A 16 -5.44 -0.32 -2.59
N VAL A 17 -6.45 -0.92 -3.22
CA VAL A 17 -6.32 -2.18 -3.94
C VAL A 17 -5.41 -2.04 -5.17
N SER A 18 -5.21 -0.82 -5.68
CA SER A 18 -4.26 -0.56 -6.76
C SER A 18 -2.85 -1.03 -6.40
N LEU A 19 -2.45 -0.96 -5.12
CA LEU A 19 -1.16 -1.49 -4.65
C LEU A 19 -1.01 -2.98 -4.96
N LEU A 20 -2.07 -3.77 -4.73
CA LEU A 20 -2.05 -5.20 -5.07
C LEU A 20 -2.07 -5.44 -6.57
N LYS A 21 -2.85 -4.65 -7.33
CA LYS A 21 -2.87 -4.75 -8.79
C LYS A 21 -1.50 -4.46 -9.39
N THR A 22 -0.84 -3.40 -8.91
CA THR A 22 0.50 -3.00 -9.32
C THR A 22 1.51 -4.06 -8.91
N TYR A 23 1.47 -4.54 -7.66
CA TYR A 23 2.36 -5.63 -7.20
C TYR A 23 2.25 -6.87 -8.08
N SER A 24 1.03 -7.36 -8.33
CA SER A 24 0.80 -8.55 -9.16
C SER A 24 1.20 -8.36 -10.63
N PHE A 25 1.34 -7.12 -11.09
CA PHE A 25 1.80 -6.81 -12.45
C PHE A 25 3.32 -6.66 -12.52
N TYR A 26 3.94 -6.03 -11.53
CA TYR A 26 5.38 -5.76 -11.50
C TYR A 26 6.21 -6.96 -11.06
N ILE A 27 5.67 -7.82 -10.19
CA ILE A 27 6.39 -8.95 -9.64
C ILE A 27 6.01 -10.22 -10.41
N SER A 28 7.02 -10.94 -10.89
CA SER A 28 6.83 -12.21 -11.58
C SER A 28 6.50 -13.31 -10.59
N GLY A 29 5.52 -14.14 -10.92
CA GLY A 29 5.14 -15.30 -10.13
C GLY A 29 3.72 -15.74 -10.41
N SER A 30 3.39 -16.95 -10.00
CA SER A 30 2.02 -17.43 -9.94
C SER A 30 1.23 -16.70 -8.86
N ALA A 31 -0.10 -16.70 -8.97
CA ALA A 31 -0.95 -16.08 -7.96
C ALA A 31 -0.75 -16.67 -6.55
N SER A 32 -0.37 -17.95 -6.45
CA SER A 32 -0.08 -18.60 -5.16
C SER A 32 1.22 -18.07 -4.56
N GLU A 33 2.30 -18.03 -5.34
CA GLU A 33 3.61 -17.50 -4.89
C GLU A 33 3.49 -16.03 -4.48
N LEU A 34 2.74 -15.23 -5.24
CA LEU A 34 2.54 -13.81 -4.92
C LEU A 34 1.81 -13.62 -3.58
N VAL A 35 0.81 -14.44 -3.27
CA VAL A 35 0.06 -14.39 -2.00
C VAL A 35 0.90 -14.91 -0.84
N GLU A 36 1.70 -15.93 -1.07
CA GLU A 36 2.65 -16.47 -0.11
C GLU A 36 3.65 -15.40 0.31
N THR A 37 4.36 -14.78 -0.64
CA THR A 37 5.29 -13.67 -0.38
C THR A 37 4.63 -12.51 0.37
N LEU A 38 3.40 -12.12 -0.01
CA LEU A 38 2.65 -11.08 0.70
C LEU A 38 2.37 -11.45 2.16
N THR A 39 2.00 -12.71 2.39
CA THR A 39 1.62 -13.19 3.72
C THR A 39 2.85 -13.30 4.61
N GLU A 40 3.94 -13.89 4.10
CA GLU A 40 5.20 -14.02 4.81
C GLU A 40 5.78 -12.65 5.18
N HIS A 41 5.83 -11.72 4.23
CA HIS A 41 6.30 -10.36 4.49
C HIS A 41 5.42 -9.65 5.52
N ALA A 42 4.09 -9.80 5.44
CA ALA A 42 3.16 -9.21 6.40
C ALA A 42 3.35 -9.76 7.82
N VAL A 43 3.61 -11.07 7.96
CA VAL A 43 3.91 -11.71 9.25
C VAL A 43 5.25 -11.20 9.78
N GLN A 44 6.29 -11.19 8.94
CA GLN A 44 7.62 -10.71 9.31
C GLN A 44 7.62 -9.25 9.78
N LYS A 45 6.80 -8.38 9.17
CA LYS A 45 6.63 -6.98 9.56
C LYS A 45 5.63 -6.76 10.69
N GLY A 46 4.97 -7.82 11.19
CA GLY A 46 3.96 -7.72 12.25
C GLY A 46 2.67 -7.02 11.83
N TYR A 47 2.34 -6.99 10.53
CA TYR A 47 1.09 -6.41 10.03
C TYR A 47 -0.12 -7.33 10.28
N VAL A 48 0.15 -8.62 10.45
CA VAL A 48 -0.83 -9.66 10.76
C VAL A 48 -0.15 -10.72 11.62
N TYR A 49 -0.92 -11.39 12.48
CA TYR A 49 -0.44 -12.56 13.22
C TYR A 49 -0.06 -13.69 12.26
N GLU A 50 0.79 -14.59 12.76
CA GLU A 50 1.20 -15.80 12.05
C GLU A 50 -0.02 -16.54 11.49
N ARG A 51 0.04 -16.82 10.19
CA ARG A 51 -1.06 -17.43 9.45
C ARG A 51 -0.54 -18.12 8.21
N ARG A 52 -1.31 -19.08 7.72
CA ARG A 52 -1.07 -19.66 6.40
C ARG A 52 -1.46 -18.66 5.29
N PRO A 53 -0.71 -18.64 4.18
CA PRO A 53 -1.11 -17.91 2.98
C PRO A 53 -2.50 -18.36 2.50
N PRO A 54 -3.39 -17.42 2.13
CA PRO A 54 -4.62 -17.76 1.42
C PRO A 54 -4.33 -18.45 0.06
N PRO A 55 -5.32 -19.14 -0.53
CA PRO A 55 -5.19 -19.65 -1.89
C PRO A 55 -4.87 -18.54 -2.89
N GLY A 56 -4.06 -18.83 -3.93
CA GLY A 56 -3.68 -17.83 -4.93
C GLY A 56 -4.87 -17.12 -5.62
N GLN A 57 -6.00 -17.82 -5.78
CA GLN A 57 -7.24 -17.22 -6.31
C GLN A 57 -7.74 -16.04 -5.48
N THR A 58 -7.45 -16.03 -4.18
CA THR A 58 -7.86 -14.95 -3.26
C THR A 58 -7.26 -13.60 -3.66
N LEU A 59 -6.05 -13.56 -4.24
CA LEU A 59 -5.45 -12.32 -4.75
C LEU A 59 -6.31 -11.67 -5.83
N ARG A 60 -6.77 -12.48 -6.79
CA ARG A 60 -7.66 -12.03 -7.85
C ARG A 60 -8.98 -11.54 -7.28
N GLU A 61 -9.55 -12.26 -6.31
CA GLU A 61 -10.79 -11.86 -5.65
C GLU A 61 -10.66 -10.52 -4.93
N TRP A 62 -9.58 -10.29 -4.20
CA TRP A 62 -9.33 -9.00 -3.54
C TRP A 62 -9.31 -7.85 -4.55
N CYS A 63 -8.60 -8.03 -5.68
CA CYS A 63 -8.50 -7.04 -6.73
C CYS A 63 -9.83 -6.77 -7.45
N VAL A 64 -10.63 -7.80 -7.72
CA VAL A 64 -11.93 -7.69 -8.40
C VAL A 64 -12.99 -7.08 -7.50
N LYS A 65 -13.08 -7.54 -6.24
CA LYS A 65 -14.10 -7.08 -5.28
C LYS A 65 -13.72 -5.75 -4.60
N ASN A 66 -12.56 -5.17 -4.93
CA ASN A 66 -11.98 -4.02 -4.25
C ASN A 66 -11.92 -4.17 -2.72
N HIS A 67 -11.75 -5.40 -2.24
CA HIS A 67 -11.89 -5.77 -0.84
C HIS A 67 -10.66 -6.51 -0.34
N ALA A 68 -9.51 -5.84 -0.44
CA ALA A 68 -8.27 -6.34 0.10
C ALA A 68 -8.15 -6.00 1.60
N PRO A 69 -7.62 -6.94 2.41
CA PRO A 69 -7.31 -6.65 3.79
C PRO A 69 -6.13 -5.68 3.87
N GLN A 70 -6.12 -4.83 4.90
CA GLN A 70 -5.12 -3.78 5.05
C GLN A 70 -3.70 -4.33 5.11
N TRP A 71 -3.48 -5.47 5.78
CA TRP A 71 -2.15 -6.10 5.87
C TRP A 71 -1.58 -6.46 4.49
N ALA A 72 -2.42 -6.90 3.54
CA ALA A 72 -1.98 -7.26 2.20
C ALA A 72 -1.58 -6.02 1.40
N CYS A 73 -2.35 -4.93 1.50
CA CYS A 73 -1.97 -3.65 0.90
C CYS A 73 -0.67 -3.10 1.51
N ARG A 74 -0.46 -3.24 2.83
CA ARG A 74 0.77 -2.79 3.49
C ARG A 74 1.98 -3.59 3.02
N ALA A 75 1.87 -4.92 2.93
CA ALA A 75 2.94 -5.77 2.41
C ALA A 75 3.22 -5.50 0.94
N ALA A 76 2.19 -5.34 0.11
CA ALA A 76 2.35 -5.00 -1.30
C ALA A 76 3.10 -3.67 -1.49
N PHE A 77 2.78 -2.66 -0.67
CA PHE A 77 3.50 -1.39 -0.70
C PHE A 77 5.00 -1.55 -0.38
N ASP A 78 5.34 -2.28 0.70
CA ASP A 78 6.73 -2.53 1.07
C ASP A 78 7.51 -3.27 -0.03
N LEU A 79 6.90 -4.29 -0.63
CA LEU A 79 7.53 -5.07 -1.69
C LEU A 79 7.70 -4.24 -2.97
N LEU A 80 6.73 -3.39 -3.30
CA LEU A 80 6.85 -2.46 -4.43
C LEU A 80 8.02 -1.50 -4.27
N ILE A 81 8.13 -0.81 -3.13
CA ILE A 81 9.24 0.14 -2.91
C ILE A 81 10.61 -0.56 -2.83
N THR A 82 10.65 -1.81 -2.39
CA THR A 82 11.89 -2.63 -2.37
C THR A 82 12.34 -2.99 -3.78
N ASN A 83 11.40 -3.01 -4.74
CA ASN A 83 11.66 -3.23 -6.16
C ASN A 83 11.69 -1.90 -6.95
N ASP A 84 12.09 -0.80 -6.31
CA ASP A 84 12.26 0.53 -6.90
C ASP A 84 11.00 1.11 -7.58
N TRP A 85 9.81 0.64 -7.19
CA TRP A 85 8.57 1.21 -7.71
C TRP A 85 8.32 2.60 -7.11
N THR A 86 7.89 3.53 -7.96
CA THR A 86 7.54 4.90 -7.58
C THR A 86 6.13 5.27 -8.09
N PRO A 87 5.30 5.96 -7.28
CA PRO A 87 3.99 6.47 -7.73
C PRO A 87 4.12 7.50 -8.85
N LYS A 88 3.21 7.46 -9.82
CA LYS A 88 3.20 8.37 -10.99
C LYS A 88 2.00 9.31 -10.97
N SER A 89 0.82 8.81 -10.62
CA SER A 89 -0.41 9.60 -10.55
C SER A 89 -0.64 10.24 -9.18
N ASP A 90 -1.45 11.29 -9.11
CA ASP A 90 -1.83 11.93 -7.84
C ASP A 90 -2.49 10.96 -6.86
N THR A 91 -3.34 10.05 -7.36
CA THR A 91 -3.94 9.01 -6.52
C THR A 91 -2.91 8.06 -5.95
N GLU A 92 -1.94 7.62 -6.76
CA GLU A 92 -0.84 6.77 -6.27
C GLU A 92 0.05 7.51 -5.27
N LYS A 93 0.31 8.81 -5.48
CA LYS A 93 1.05 9.65 -4.53
C LYS A 93 0.31 9.79 -3.21
N ALA A 94 -1.00 10.05 -3.24
CA ALA A 94 -1.83 10.12 -2.03
C ALA A 94 -1.81 8.80 -1.24
N ILE A 95 -1.94 7.66 -1.93
CA ILE A 95 -1.84 6.33 -1.32
C ILE A 95 -0.44 6.11 -0.74
N SER A 96 0.61 6.41 -1.51
CA SER A 96 1.99 6.20 -1.09
C SER A 96 2.36 7.05 0.12
N ALA A 97 1.93 8.31 0.16
CA ALA A 97 2.11 9.20 1.31
C ALA A 97 1.46 8.62 2.58
N ARG A 98 0.25 8.08 2.47
CA ARG A 98 -0.43 7.43 3.59
C ARG A 98 0.30 6.15 4.03
N TYR A 99 0.74 5.32 3.08
CA TYR A 99 1.34 4.02 3.38
C TYR A 99 2.79 4.11 3.88
N ILE A 100 3.58 5.08 3.44
CA ILE A 100 4.90 5.38 4.03
C ILE A 100 4.78 5.67 5.51
N LEU A 101 3.84 6.54 5.89
CA LEU A 101 3.61 6.89 7.28
C LEU A 101 3.00 5.76 8.11
N LEU A 102 2.17 4.93 7.48
CA LEU A 102 1.50 3.78 8.11
C LEU A 102 2.45 2.60 8.32
N ASN A 103 3.41 2.40 7.42
CA ASN A 103 4.40 1.33 7.49
C ASN A 103 5.68 1.77 8.22
N ASN A 104 5.72 3.02 8.69
CA ASN A 104 6.85 3.63 9.37
C ASN A 104 8.15 3.59 8.53
N HIS A 105 8.02 3.82 7.23
CA HIS A 105 9.18 3.98 6.35
C HIS A 105 9.88 5.31 6.60
N SER A 106 11.20 5.31 6.43
CA SER A 106 12.01 6.53 6.41
C SER A 106 11.62 7.39 5.21
N ILE A 107 11.31 8.65 5.48
CA ILE A 107 11.00 9.63 4.43
C ILE A 107 12.30 10.28 4.00
N THR A 108 12.80 9.89 2.83
CA THR A 108 13.98 10.51 2.20
C THR A 108 13.58 11.77 1.41
N GLU A 109 14.57 12.59 1.02
CA GLU A 109 14.34 13.75 0.14
C GLU A 109 13.63 13.36 -1.15
N LEU A 110 13.99 12.23 -1.77
CA LEU A 110 13.31 11.70 -2.95
C LEU A 110 11.80 11.52 -2.72
N TRP A 111 11.39 11.00 -1.56
CA TRP A 111 9.97 10.82 -1.24
C TRP A 111 9.28 12.16 -0.94
N VAL A 112 9.99 13.13 -0.38
CA VAL A 112 9.46 14.49 -0.21
C VAL A 112 9.16 15.11 -1.57
N ASP A 113 10.12 15.05 -2.50
CA ASP A 113 9.97 15.61 -3.85
C ASP A 113 8.88 14.89 -4.64
N LEU A 114 8.80 13.57 -4.53
CA LEU A 114 7.86 12.77 -5.30
C LEU A 114 6.41 12.96 -4.84
N LEU A 115 6.20 13.01 -3.53
CA LEU A 115 4.86 13.07 -2.94
C LEU A 115 4.36 14.49 -2.75
N GLY A 116 5.26 15.46 -2.54
CA GLY A 116 4.94 16.87 -2.34
C GLY A 116 3.85 17.08 -1.28
N ASP A 117 2.83 17.88 -1.64
CA ASP A 117 1.72 18.24 -0.76
C ASP A 117 0.99 17.04 -0.16
N TRP A 118 0.96 15.88 -0.84
CA TRP A 118 0.31 14.68 -0.31
C TRP A 118 0.95 14.19 0.98
N LEU A 119 2.26 14.39 1.16
CA LEU A 119 2.94 14.03 2.39
C LEU A 119 2.53 14.93 3.56
N ILE A 120 2.30 16.23 3.29
CA ILE A 120 1.82 17.19 4.29
C ILE A 120 0.40 16.78 4.74
N VAL A 121 -0.50 16.59 3.78
CA VAL A 121 -1.89 16.15 4.04
C VAL A 121 -1.92 14.83 4.83
N ALA A 122 -1.04 13.87 4.50
CA ALA A 122 -0.98 12.59 5.19
C ALA A 122 -0.41 12.69 6.61
N ARG A 123 0.53 13.61 6.87
CA ARG A 123 1.07 13.89 8.21
C ARG A 123 0.03 14.54 9.10
N ASP A 124 -0.67 15.57 8.59
CA ASP A 124 -1.74 16.25 9.33
C ASP A 124 -2.83 15.26 9.74
N ALA A 125 -3.24 14.38 8.80
CA ALA A 125 -4.19 13.31 9.06
C ALA A 125 -3.72 12.25 10.09
N LYS A 126 -2.40 12.15 10.37
CA LYS A 126 -1.82 11.26 11.39
C LYS A 126 -1.73 11.94 12.76
N ASN A 127 -1.47 13.24 12.80
CA ASN A 127 -1.21 14.01 14.02
C ASN A 127 -2.47 14.45 14.78
N GLU A 128 -3.65 14.43 14.15
CA GLU A 128 -4.94 14.68 14.82
C GLU A 128 -5.42 13.46 15.65
N HIS A 129 -4.58 12.92 16.53
CA HIS A 129 -4.90 11.84 17.47
C HIS A 129 -4.76 12.32 18.91
#